data_AF-A0A0H3ZUX1-F1
#
_entry.id   AF-A0A0H3ZUX1-F1
#
_cell.length_a   1.000
_cell.length_b   1.000
_cell.length_c   1.000
_cell.angle_alpha   90.00
_cell.angle_beta   90.00
_cell.angle_gamma   90.00
#
_symmetry.space_group_name_H-M   'P 1'
#
loop_
_entity.id
_entity.type
_entity.pdbx_description
1 polymer ?
#
loop_
_entity_poly.entity_id
_entity_poly.type
_entity_poly.pdbx_seq_one_letter_code
_entity_poly.pdbx_strand_id
1 'polypeptide(L)'
;MLHKTLEDVLLHHTSQLIANSSMSQTSFICELLFPALTQSGVEKPTDILTADDYGKWESAKRRQLSSIMNGHTNVPAKWALVWAKCLPEPYGSAARSDMLAVFGVMDINLSLLAGRVTQRSNLPALLRETAEVLDASAEVCADGHYDSDDDPKQLQRTADELLDVVELCLCEMMSIHQVTPLTGRASVVVKMFK
;
A
#
# COMPACT_ATOMS: atom_id res chain seq x y z
N MET A 1 -1.83 3.37 -11.94
CA MET A 1 -3.15 4.06 -12.09
C MET A 1 -3.22 5.07 -10.97
N LEU A 2 -3.39 6.36 -11.22
CA LEU A 2 -3.58 7.34 -10.14
C LEU A 2 -4.96 7.14 -9.50
N HIS A 3 -4.99 6.42 -8.39
CA HIS A 3 -6.16 6.34 -7.54
C HIS A 3 -6.47 7.72 -6.97
N LYS A 4 -7.74 8.13 -7.05
CA LYS A 4 -8.16 9.47 -6.62
C LYS A 4 -8.53 9.52 -5.14
N THR A 5 -8.88 8.37 -4.57
CA THR A 5 -9.34 8.25 -3.19
C THR A 5 -8.80 6.99 -2.53
N LEU A 6 -8.73 6.98 -1.19
CA LEU A 6 -8.37 5.78 -0.43
C LEU A 6 -9.32 4.60 -0.70
N GLU A 7 -10.59 4.89 -0.99
CA GLU A 7 -11.57 3.88 -1.35
C GLU A 7 -11.19 3.18 -2.65
N ASP A 8 -10.83 3.94 -3.69
CA ASP A 8 -10.40 3.38 -4.97
C ASP A 8 -9.19 2.46 -4.80
N VAL A 9 -8.20 2.87 -3.99
CA VAL A 9 -7.01 2.07 -3.69
C VAL A 9 -7.40 0.75 -3.03
N LEU A 10 -8.18 0.82 -1.96
CA LEU A 10 -8.57 -0.37 -1.18
C LEU A 10 -9.37 -1.36 -2.03
N LEU A 11 -10.37 -0.88 -2.78
CA LEU A 11 -11.19 -1.73 -3.62
C LEU A 11 -10.38 -2.32 -4.78
N HIS A 12 -9.46 -1.55 -5.37
CA HIS A 12 -8.58 -2.04 -6.42
C HIS A 12 -7.72 -3.22 -5.93
N HIS A 13 -6.95 -3.02 -4.87
CA HIS A 13 -6.04 -4.06 -4.36
C HIS A 13 -6.78 -5.25 -3.78
N THR A 14 -7.94 -5.04 -3.16
CA THR A 14 -8.80 -6.15 -2.73
C THR A 14 -9.32 -6.95 -3.93
N SER A 15 -9.71 -6.27 -5.01
CA SER A 15 -10.16 -6.93 -6.25
C SER A 15 -9.03 -7.70 -6.92
N GLN A 16 -7.81 -7.15 -6.94
CA GLN A 16 -6.61 -7.83 -7.43
C GLN A 16 -6.31 -9.09 -6.60
N LEU A 17 -6.37 -9.01 -5.28
CA LEU A 17 -6.21 -10.18 -4.39
C LEU A 17 -7.22 -11.28 -4.74
N ILE A 18 -8.50 -10.93 -4.86
CA ILE A 18 -9.57 -11.88 -5.16
C ILE A 18 -9.39 -12.50 -6.55
N ALA A 19 -9.03 -11.68 -7.55
CA ALA A 19 -8.84 -12.14 -8.92
C ALA A 19 -7.64 -13.10 -9.08
N ASN A 20 -6.60 -12.92 -8.27
CA ASN A 20 -5.33 -13.65 -8.38
C ASN A 20 -5.10 -14.67 -7.26
N SER A 21 -6.13 -14.99 -6.47
CA SER A 21 -6.05 -16.00 -5.41
C SER A 21 -7.25 -16.93 -5.42
N SER A 22 -7.23 -17.97 -4.58
CA SER A 22 -8.40 -18.83 -4.35
C SER A 22 -9.45 -18.18 -3.43
N MET A 23 -9.22 -16.93 -3.01
CA MET A 23 -10.09 -16.24 -2.07
C MET A 23 -11.28 -15.62 -2.80
N SER A 24 -12.48 -15.91 -2.31
CA SER A 24 -13.70 -15.23 -2.73
C SER A 24 -13.89 -13.91 -1.95
N GLN A 25 -14.71 -13.01 -2.49
CA GLN A 25 -15.17 -11.82 -1.76
C GLN A 25 -15.83 -12.19 -0.42
N THR A 26 -16.64 -13.25 -0.39
CA THR A 26 -17.28 -13.73 0.84
C THR A 26 -16.25 -14.21 1.85
N SER A 27 -15.27 -15.03 1.45
CA SER A 27 -14.23 -15.50 2.36
C SER A 27 -13.36 -14.34 2.86
N PHE A 28 -13.00 -13.37 2.01
CA PHE A 28 -12.26 -12.18 2.43
C PHE A 28 -13.02 -11.39 3.52
N ILE A 29 -14.31 -11.10 3.28
CA ILE A 29 -15.16 -10.41 4.24
C ILE A 29 -15.24 -11.20 5.55
N CYS A 30 -15.49 -12.50 5.44
CA CYS A 30 -15.85 -13.33 6.57
C CYS A 30 -14.66 -13.73 7.45
N GLU A 31 -13.51 -13.96 6.85
CA GLU A 31 -12.33 -14.56 7.49
C GLU A 31 -11.27 -13.51 7.83
N LEU A 32 -11.21 -12.39 7.10
CA LEU A 32 -10.19 -11.35 7.30
C LEU A 32 -10.80 -10.04 7.78
N LEU A 33 -11.61 -9.39 6.93
CA LEU A 33 -11.97 -7.99 7.14
C LEU A 33 -12.93 -7.79 8.33
N PHE A 34 -14.02 -8.54 8.40
CA PHE A 34 -14.99 -8.39 9.50
C PHE A 34 -14.37 -8.73 10.88
N PRO A 35 -13.63 -9.84 11.05
CA PRO A 35 -12.89 -10.09 12.28
C PRO A 35 -11.93 -8.96 12.65
N ALA A 36 -11.15 -8.45 11.71
CA ALA A 36 -10.19 -7.37 11.98
C ALA A 36 -10.87 -6.05 12.40
N LEU A 37 -11.99 -5.69 11.77
CA LEU A 37 -12.79 -4.52 12.15
C LEU A 37 -13.35 -4.63 13.57
N THR A 38 -13.71 -5.84 13.99
CA THR A 38 -14.23 -6.11 15.32
C THR A 38 -13.11 -6.14 16.37
N GLN A 39 -11.99 -6.80 16.08
CA GLN A 39 -10.82 -6.90 16.97
C GLN A 39 -10.14 -5.55 17.19
N SER A 40 -10.05 -4.71 16.15
CA SER A 40 -9.56 -3.33 16.26
C SER A 40 -10.53 -2.41 17.02
N GLY A 41 -11.76 -2.87 17.27
CA GLY A 41 -12.80 -2.13 17.96
C GLY A 41 -13.40 -0.97 17.15
N VAL A 42 -13.08 -0.88 15.86
CA VAL A 42 -13.64 0.11 14.94
C VAL A 42 -15.12 -0.14 14.67
N GLU A 43 -15.52 -1.40 14.65
CA GLU A 43 -16.91 -1.84 14.70
C GLU A 43 -17.13 -2.58 16.02
N LYS A 44 -18.13 -2.13 16.78
CA LYS A 44 -18.58 -2.80 17.98
C LYS A 44 -20.11 -2.88 17.97
N PRO A 45 -20.67 -4.01 18.40
CA PRO A 45 -22.09 -4.07 18.67
C PRO A 45 -22.44 -3.07 19.77
N THR A 46 -23.32 -2.12 19.46
CA THR A 46 -23.91 -1.20 20.44
C THR A 46 -25.26 -1.81 20.83
N ASP A 47 -25.51 -1.94 22.13
CA ASP A 47 -26.81 -2.35 22.69
C ASP A 47 -27.27 -3.79 22.38
N ILE A 48 -26.34 -4.75 22.36
CA ILE A 48 -26.66 -6.18 22.17
C ILE A 48 -26.88 -6.86 23.52
N LEU A 49 -28.13 -7.25 23.76
CA LEU A 49 -28.57 -7.90 25.00
C LEU A 49 -28.61 -9.43 24.88
N THR A 50 -28.71 -9.97 23.67
CA THR A 50 -28.86 -11.42 23.42
C THR A 50 -27.96 -11.95 22.30
N ALA A 51 -27.75 -13.28 22.26
CA ALA A 51 -26.99 -13.93 21.20
C ALA A 51 -27.65 -13.83 19.81
N ASP A 52 -28.99 -13.78 19.76
CA ASP A 52 -29.72 -13.59 18.50
C ASP A 52 -29.53 -12.18 17.94
N ASP A 53 -29.49 -11.17 18.81
CA ASP A 53 -29.20 -9.78 18.43
C ASP A 53 -27.78 -9.64 17.86
N TYR A 54 -26.81 -10.37 18.42
CA TYR A 54 -25.46 -10.45 17.87
C TYR A 54 -25.45 -11.02 16.45
N GLY A 55 -26.14 -12.15 16.21
CA GLY A 55 -26.22 -12.77 14.90
C GLY A 55 -26.85 -11.85 13.83
N LYS A 56 -27.87 -11.07 14.23
CA LYS A 56 -28.50 -10.06 13.34
C LYS A 56 -27.53 -8.92 13.02
N TRP A 57 -26.85 -8.37 14.02
CA TRP A 57 -25.85 -7.32 13.82
C TRP A 57 -24.71 -7.78 12.91
N GLU A 58 -24.15 -8.96 13.17
CA GLU A 58 -23.10 -9.56 12.38
C GLU A 58 -23.55 -9.76 10.91
N SER A 59 -24.74 -10.31 10.70
CA SER A 59 -25.31 -10.51 9.37
C SER A 59 -25.51 -9.17 8.64
N ALA A 60 -25.98 -8.13 9.33
CA ALA A 60 -26.15 -6.80 8.75
C ALA A 60 -24.80 -6.19 8.34
N LYS A 61 -23.76 -6.36 9.17
CA LYS A 61 -22.41 -5.86 8.87
C LYS A 61 -21.76 -6.58 7.69
N ARG A 62 -21.92 -7.91 7.60
CA ARG A 62 -21.44 -8.69 6.45
C ARG A 62 -22.12 -8.27 5.14
N ARG A 63 -23.43 -7.94 5.19
CA ARG A 63 -24.15 -7.37 4.03
C ARG A 63 -23.64 -5.97 3.67
N GLN A 64 -23.39 -5.11 4.65
CA GLN A 64 -22.80 -3.79 4.42
C GLN A 64 -21.44 -3.90 3.73
N LEU A 65 -20.56 -4.78 4.22
CA LEU A 65 -19.25 -5.06 3.61
C LEU A 65 -19.38 -5.56 2.18
N SER A 66 -20.35 -6.44 1.92
CA SER A 66 -20.62 -6.93 0.56
C SER A 66 -21.11 -5.81 -0.37
N SER A 67 -21.97 -4.91 0.13
CA SER A 67 -22.45 -3.74 -0.60
C SER A 67 -21.31 -2.80 -1.00
N ILE A 68 -20.36 -2.57 -0.07
CA ILE A 68 -19.19 -1.72 -0.31
C ILE A 68 -18.27 -2.33 -1.37
N MET A 69 -17.97 -3.62 -1.24
CA MET A 69 -17.16 -4.34 -2.23
C MET A 69 -17.75 -4.33 -3.65
N ASN A 70 -19.07 -4.21 -3.77
CA ASN A 70 -19.77 -4.11 -5.05
C ASN A 70 -19.90 -2.66 -5.56
N GLY A 71 -19.33 -1.68 -4.85
CA GLY A 71 -19.40 -0.25 -5.21
C GLY A 71 -20.77 0.39 -5.01
N HIS A 72 -21.67 -0.24 -4.25
CA HIS A 72 -22.99 0.33 -3.95
C HIS A 72 -22.97 1.27 -2.75
N THR A 73 -21.90 1.25 -1.96
CA THR A 73 -21.78 2.04 -0.72
C THR A 73 -20.33 2.41 -0.51
N ASN A 74 -20.08 3.64 -0.07
CA ASN A 74 -18.72 4.12 0.16
C ASN A 74 -18.06 3.43 1.36
N VAL A 75 -16.73 3.35 1.32
CA VAL A 75 -15.93 2.82 2.43
C VAL A 75 -15.90 3.83 3.58
N PRO A 76 -16.34 3.47 4.80
CA PRO A 76 -16.18 4.34 5.95
C PRO A 76 -14.70 4.64 6.22
N ALA A 77 -14.33 5.91 6.34
CA ALA A 77 -12.91 6.30 6.52
C ALA A 77 -12.23 5.61 7.71
N LYS A 78 -12.96 5.38 8.81
CA LYS A 78 -12.47 4.66 9.99
C LYS A 78 -12.06 3.20 9.71
N TRP A 79 -12.54 2.59 8.62
CA TRP A 79 -12.19 1.23 8.22
C TRP A 79 -10.92 1.18 7.38
N ALA A 80 -10.54 2.27 6.72
CA ALA A 80 -9.52 2.25 5.66
C ALA A 80 -8.19 1.63 6.11
N LEU A 81 -7.66 2.08 7.25
CA LEU A 81 -6.38 1.56 7.78
C LEU A 81 -6.47 0.11 8.26
N VAL A 82 -7.61 -0.30 8.82
CA VAL A 82 -7.80 -1.69 9.26
C VAL A 82 -7.91 -2.60 8.04
N TRP A 83 -8.65 -2.16 7.03
CA TRP A 83 -8.81 -2.88 5.77
C TRP A 83 -7.48 -3.07 5.06
N ALA A 84 -6.69 -2.00 4.90
CA ALA A 84 -5.37 -2.08 4.27
C ALA A 84 -4.47 -3.14 4.95
N LYS A 85 -4.50 -3.21 6.29
CA LYS A 85 -3.75 -4.20 7.07
C LYS A 85 -4.25 -5.64 6.92
N CYS A 86 -5.47 -5.85 6.41
CA CYS A 86 -6.01 -7.18 6.15
C CYS A 86 -5.52 -7.76 4.83
N LEU A 87 -4.97 -6.93 3.93
CA LEU A 87 -4.46 -7.38 2.66
C LEU A 87 -3.11 -8.08 2.87
N PRO A 88 -2.95 -9.34 2.41
CA PRO A 88 -1.67 -10.03 2.47
C PRO A 88 -0.70 -9.44 1.45
N GLU A 89 0.59 -9.71 1.63
CA GLU A 89 1.60 -9.37 0.62
C GLU A 89 1.39 -10.19 -0.68
N PRO A 90 1.62 -9.59 -1.86
CA PRO A 90 2.15 -8.24 -2.10
C PRO A 90 1.09 -7.12 -2.09
N TYR A 91 -0.20 -7.44 -2.00
CA TYR A 91 -1.29 -6.46 -2.13
C TYR A 91 -1.35 -5.46 -0.98
N GLY A 92 -0.96 -5.86 0.23
CA GLY A 92 -0.94 -4.98 1.41
C GLY A 92 0.10 -3.88 1.32
N SER A 93 1.34 -4.19 0.89
CA SER A 93 2.36 -3.16 0.67
C SER A 93 2.00 -2.25 -0.49
N ALA A 94 1.51 -2.79 -1.61
CA ALA A 94 1.07 -1.99 -2.75
C ALA A 94 -0.08 -1.03 -2.37
N ALA A 95 -1.09 -1.52 -1.65
CA ALA A 95 -2.19 -0.68 -1.17
C ALA A 95 -1.70 0.41 -0.21
N ARG A 96 -0.72 0.12 0.66
CA ARG A 96 -0.16 1.12 1.56
C ARG A 96 0.57 2.22 0.78
N SER A 97 1.41 1.85 -0.19
CA SER A 97 2.12 2.81 -1.04
C SER A 97 1.13 3.72 -1.77
N ASP A 98 0.15 3.15 -2.47
CA ASP A 98 -0.87 3.92 -3.18
C ASP A 98 -1.71 4.82 -2.26
N MET A 99 -2.05 4.35 -1.05
CA MET A 99 -2.76 5.17 -0.06
C MET A 99 -1.94 6.37 0.40
N LEU A 100 -0.61 6.23 0.52
CA LEU A 100 0.30 7.32 0.87
C LEU A 100 0.50 8.29 -0.31
N ALA A 101 0.58 7.76 -1.53
CA ALA A 101 0.63 8.55 -2.76
C ALA A 101 -0.61 9.46 -2.91
N VAL A 102 -1.80 9.01 -2.50
CA VAL A 102 -3.02 9.86 -2.45
C VAL A 102 -2.81 11.13 -1.59
N PHE A 103 -1.96 11.05 -0.57
CA PHE A 103 -1.61 12.19 0.28
C PHE A 103 -0.33 12.93 -0.15
N GLY A 104 0.30 12.52 -1.24
CA GLY A 104 1.56 13.09 -1.72
C GLY A 104 2.75 12.82 -0.78
N VAL A 105 2.74 11.68 -0.07
CA VAL A 105 3.83 11.27 0.82
C VAL A 105 4.40 9.93 0.41
N MET A 106 5.70 9.73 0.68
CA MET A 106 6.44 8.50 0.39
C MET A 106 6.18 7.39 1.43
N ASP A 107 6.26 6.12 1.02
CA ASP A 107 6.15 4.96 1.92
C ASP A 107 7.49 4.62 2.58
N ILE A 108 8.04 5.57 3.33
CA ILE A 108 9.31 5.36 4.06
C ILE A 108 9.03 4.68 5.40
N ASN A 109 9.46 3.43 5.53
CA ASN A 109 9.39 2.72 6.80
C ASN A 109 10.46 3.21 7.79
N LEU A 110 10.10 4.16 8.65
CA LEU A 110 10.98 4.71 9.70
C LEU A 110 11.32 3.69 10.81
N SER A 111 10.76 2.49 10.83
CA SER A 111 11.24 1.41 11.73
C SER A 111 12.71 1.08 11.45
N LEU A 112 13.17 1.34 10.21
CA LEU A 112 14.57 1.33 9.78
C LEU A 112 15.43 2.46 10.39
N LEU A 113 14.90 3.25 11.32
CA LEU A 113 15.66 4.21 12.12
C LEU A 113 15.78 3.82 13.59
N ALA A 114 14.84 3.00 14.10
CA ALA A 114 14.59 2.88 15.53
C ALA A 114 15.10 1.59 16.20
N GLY A 115 15.72 0.66 15.47
CA GLY A 115 16.22 -0.59 16.04
C GLY A 115 17.33 -1.22 15.20
N ARG A 116 18.14 -2.10 15.81
CA ARG A 116 19.20 -2.86 15.11
C ARG A 116 18.60 -3.65 13.96
N VAL A 117 18.79 -3.19 12.74
CA VAL A 117 18.38 -3.88 11.51
C VAL A 117 19.16 -5.19 11.41
N THR A 118 18.43 -6.29 11.50
CA THR A 118 18.86 -7.63 11.05
C THR A 118 18.48 -7.88 9.59
N GLN A 119 17.91 -6.88 8.89
CA GLN A 119 17.47 -7.05 7.51
C GLN A 119 18.68 -7.28 6.61
N ARG A 120 18.56 -8.36 5.83
CA ARG A 120 19.40 -8.64 4.68
C ARG A 120 19.12 -7.57 3.63
N SER A 121 20.15 -7.17 2.88
CA SER A 121 19.97 -6.28 1.74
C SER A 121 18.90 -6.82 0.79
N ASN A 122 18.03 -5.96 0.33
CA ASN A 122 16.96 -6.28 -0.61
C ASN A 122 17.34 -5.86 -2.04
N LEU A 123 18.60 -6.14 -2.41
CA LEU A 123 19.13 -5.90 -3.75
C LEU A 123 18.27 -6.52 -4.86
N PRO A 124 17.66 -7.73 -4.69
CA PRO A 124 16.76 -8.27 -5.71
C PRO A 124 15.52 -7.40 -5.97
N ALA A 125 14.93 -6.77 -4.96
CA ALA A 125 13.82 -5.85 -5.15
C ALA A 125 14.29 -4.58 -5.88
N LEU A 126 15.43 -4.00 -5.45
CA LEU A 126 15.98 -2.81 -6.10
C LEU A 126 16.25 -3.04 -7.60
N LEU A 127 16.80 -4.21 -7.95
CA LEU A 127 17.05 -4.57 -9.35
C LEU A 127 15.75 -4.80 -10.13
N ARG A 128 14.69 -5.30 -9.49
CA ARG A 128 13.38 -5.44 -10.12
C ARG A 128 12.78 -4.07 -10.43
N GLU A 129 12.72 -3.17 -9.46
CA GLU A 129 12.17 -1.83 -9.70
C GLU A 129 13.00 -1.05 -10.72
N THR A 130 14.33 -1.26 -10.74
CA THR A 130 15.17 -0.68 -11.80
C THR A 130 14.77 -1.21 -13.18
N ALA A 131 14.37 -2.48 -13.30
CA ALA A 131 13.89 -3.04 -14.56
C ALA A 131 12.51 -2.50 -14.94
N GLU A 132 11.61 -2.30 -13.98
CA GLU A 132 10.30 -1.67 -14.20
C GLU A 132 10.44 -0.22 -14.68
N VAL A 133 11.39 0.55 -14.14
CA VAL A 133 11.76 1.87 -14.67
C VAL A 133 12.18 1.78 -16.14
N LEU A 134 13.05 0.82 -16.49
CA LEU A 134 13.51 0.67 -17.88
C LEU A 134 12.36 0.33 -18.83
N ASP A 135 11.41 -0.51 -18.39
CA ASP A 135 10.20 -0.82 -19.16
C ASP A 135 9.30 0.41 -19.32
N ALA A 136 9.01 1.11 -18.22
CA ALA A 136 8.15 2.29 -18.23
C ALA A 136 8.74 3.44 -19.04
N SER A 137 10.07 3.60 -19.03
CA SER A 137 10.79 4.65 -19.77
C SER A 137 11.03 4.32 -21.25
N ALA A 138 10.80 3.09 -21.70
CA ALA A 138 11.24 2.65 -23.02
C ALA A 138 10.67 3.49 -24.18
N GLU A 139 9.42 3.92 -24.06
CA GLU A 139 8.72 4.70 -25.09
C GLU A 139 9.03 6.20 -24.99
N VAL A 140 8.92 6.79 -23.78
CA VAL A 140 9.14 8.23 -23.55
C VAL A 140 10.60 8.66 -23.64
N CYS A 141 11.56 7.75 -23.42
CA CYS A 141 12.99 8.08 -23.54
C CYS A 141 13.57 7.75 -24.92
N ALA A 142 12.75 7.32 -25.89
CA ALA A 142 13.23 6.80 -27.16
C ALA A 142 14.02 7.85 -27.98
N ASP A 143 13.67 9.13 -27.87
CA ASP A 143 14.35 10.26 -28.51
C ASP A 143 15.36 10.97 -27.57
N GLY A 144 15.48 10.48 -26.33
CA GLY A 144 16.37 10.99 -25.30
C GLY A 144 15.91 12.27 -24.60
N HIS A 145 14.68 12.73 -24.80
CA HIS A 145 14.15 13.94 -24.18
C HIS A 145 12.81 13.65 -23.48
N TYR A 146 12.51 14.39 -22.40
CA TYR A 146 11.17 14.45 -21.86
C TYR A 146 10.55 15.78 -22.28
N ASP A 147 9.51 15.75 -23.09
CA ASP A 147 8.89 16.97 -23.60
C ASP A 147 7.36 16.91 -23.66
N SER A 148 6.74 17.87 -24.35
CA SER A 148 5.28 17.99 -24.42
C SER A 148 4.63 17.03 -25.40
N ASP A 149 5.42 16.34 -26.23
CA ASP A 149 4.94 15.39 -27.23
C ASP A 149 4.82 13.96 -26.63
N ASP A 150 5.45 13.72 -25.48
CA ASP A 150 5.30 12.50 -24.70
C ASP A 150 3.88 12.30 -24.15
N ASP A 151 3.44 11.04 -24.06
CA ASP A 151 2.19 10.71 -23.38
C ASP A 151 2.30 11.04 -21.88
N PRO A 152 1.48 11.97 -21.34
CA PRO A 152 1.50 12.33 -19.93
C PRO A 152 1.28 11.14 -19.00
N LYS A 153 0.54 10.11 -19.44
CA LYS A 153 0.32 8.91 -18.64
C LYS A 153 1.56 8.04 -18.54
N GLN A 154 2.36 7.97 -19.61
CA GLN A 154 3.61 7.22 -19.61
C GLN A 154 4.66 7.94 -18.79
N LEU A 155 4.78 9.27 -18.97
CA LEU A 155 5.66 10.10 -18.12
C LEU A 155 5.34 9.95 -16.64
N GLN A 156 4.05 9.94 -16.29
CA GLN A 156 3.64 9.71 -14.91
C GLN A 156 4.03 8.31 -14.42
N ARG A 157 3.81 7.26 -15.22
CA ARG A 157 4.25 5.91 -14.87
C ARG A 157 5.77 5.88 -14.65
N THR A 158 6.56 6.44 -15.57
CA THR A 158 8.02 6.55 -15.41
C THR A 158 8.41 7.27 -14.12
N ALA A 159 7.74 8.37 -13.79
CA ALA A 159 7.99 9.12 -12.57
C ALA A 159 7.67 8.29 -11.31
N ASP A 160 6.57 7.53 -11.33
CA ASP A 160 6.16 6.65 -10.24
C ASP A 160 7.22 5.53 -10.03
N GLU A 161 7.63 4.82 -11.10
CA GLU A 161 8.67 3.76 -11.00
C GLU A 161 10.02 4.33 -10.52
N LEU A 162 10.39 5.55 -10.96
CA LEU A 162 11.60 6.22 -10.49
C LEU A 162 11.53 6.53 -8.99
N LEU A 163 10.36 6.91 -8.49
CA LEU A 163 10.14 7.15 -7.07
C LEU A 163 10.33 5.86 -6.26
N ASP A 164 9.78 4.73 -6.74
CA ASP A 164 9.92 3.43 -6.09
C ASP A 164 11.40 3.01 -5.94
N VAL A 165 12.21 3.23 -6.99
CA VAL A 165 13.67 3.03 -6.93
C VAL A 165 14.34 3.95 -5.89
N VAL A 166 13.94 5.22 -5.84
CA VAL A 166 14.46 6.18 -4.84
C VAL A 166 14.11 5.73 -3.42
N GLU A 167 12.87 5.29 -3.17
CA GLU A 167 12.43 4.79 -1.87
C GLU A 167 13.26 3.58 -1.41
N LEU A 168 13.49 2.62 -2.31
CA LEU A 168 14.33 1.45 -2.02
C LEU A 168 15.78 1.84 -1.76
N CYS A 169 16.34 2.77 -2.53
CA CYS A 169 17.69 3.27 -2.30
C CYS A 169 17.82 3.96 -0.93
N LEU A 170 16.81 4.75 -0.55
CA LEU A 170 16.75 5.37 0.78
C LEU A 170 16.71 4.29 1.87
N CYS A 171 15.84 3.28 1.74
CA CYS A 171 15.74 2.19 2.71
C CYS A 171 17.07 1.42 2.87
N GLU A 172 17.78 1.13 1.78
CA GLU A 172 19.11 0.52 1.82
C GLU A 172 20.14 1.45 2.47
N MET A 173 20.16 2.74 2.14
CA MET A 173 21.07 3.72 2.78
C MET A 173 20.84 3.83 4.29
N MET A 174 19.58 3.86 4.72
CA MET A 174 19.24 3.88 6.15
C MET A 174 19.73 2.60 6.84
N SER A 175 19.51 1.45 6.21
CA SER A 175 19.96 0.14 6.70
C SER A 175 21.49 0.08 6.84
N ILE A 176 22.24 0.58 5.86
CA ILE A 176 23.71 0.67 5.94
C ILE A 176 24.14 1.61 7.07
N HIS A 177 23.51 2.78 7.21
CA HIS A 177 23.85 3.75 8.25
C HIS A 177 23.72 3.21 9.67
N GLN A 178 22.77 2.31 9.90
CA GLN A 178 22.63 1.67 11.21
C GLN A 178 23.80 0.76 11.58
N VAL A 179 24.42 0.09 10.59
CA VAL A 179 25.54 -0.83 10.80
C VAL A 179 26.87 -0.08 10.82
N THR A 180 26.99 0.97 10.01
CA THR A 180 28.21 1.77 9.91
C THR A 180 27.86 3.25 9.74
N PRO A 181 28.38 4.14 10.61
CA PRO A 181 28.19 5.58 10.45
C PRO A 181 28.66 6.06 9.08
N LEU A 182 27.71 6.43 8.24
CA LEU A 182 28.01 7.00 6.93
C LEU A 182 28.66 8.39 7.08
N THR A 183 29.62 8.67 6.20
CA THR A 183 30.28 9.97 6.05
C THR A 183 30.07 10.52 4.63
N GLY A 184 30.41 11.78 4.39
CA GLY A 184 30.30 12.40 3.06
C GLY A 184 28.86 12.58 2.58
N ARG A 185 28.64 12.48 1.25
CA ARG A 185 27.35 12.77 0.59
C ARG A 185 26.19 11.93 1.14
N ALA A 186 26.40 10.63 1.37
CA ALA A 186 25.36 9.74 1.89
C ALA A 186 24.90 10.13 3.29
N SER A 187 25.80 10.69 4.12
CA SER A 187 25.45 11.15 5.47
C SER A 187 24.52 12.37 5.47
N VAL A 188 24.56 13.20 4.42
CA VAL A 188 23.68 14.37 4.29
C VAL A 188 22.24 13.92 4.08
N VAL A 189 22.03 12.97 3.17
CA VAL A 189 20.71 12.41 2.88
C VAL A 189 20.12 11.77 4.13
N VAL A 190 20.86 10.88 4.80
CA VAL A 190 20.38 10.23 6.03
C VAL A 190 20.02 11.23 7.14
N LYS A 191 20.75 12.34 7.26
CA LYS A 191 20.46 13.39 8.24
C LYS A 191 19.18 14.18 7.94
N MET A 192 18.74 14.24 6.69
CA MET A 192 17.47 14.91 6.33
C MET A 192 16.24 14.15 6.86
N PHE A 193 16.39 12.86 7.17
CA PHE A 193 15.31 11.99 7.65
C PHE A 193 15.41 11.67 9.16
N LYS A 194 16.23 12.41 9.91
CA LYS A 194 16.30 12.37 11.39
C LYS A 194 15.68 13.63 11.98
#